data_AF-M5JJK7-F1
#
_entry.id   AF-M5JJK7-F1
#
_cell.length_a   1.000
_cell.length_b   1.000
_cell.length_c   1.000
_cell.angle_alpha   90.00
_cell.angle_beta   90.00
_cell.angle_gamma   90.00
#
_symmetry.space_group_name_H-M   'P 1'
#
loop_
_entity.id
_entity.type
_entity.pdbx_description
1 polymer ?
#
loop_
_entity_poly.entity_id
_entity_poly.type
_entity_poly.pdbx_seq_one_letter_code
_entity_poly.pdbx_strand_id
1 'polypeptide(L)'
;EPIAERANAHPRKIESDEDLGPLGEIVLDAKALSKRIETARKVEKEPFVKGGREVDQFFHPLTDRLDRIVDVFEALASSYQRDKADAERRRAAEEAARLRAEEERKLKEAQEVKRESTAERKKDEAASLGHQATSAEHRTAASAAELTKVRTGNGVTASATTKWAFRIVDLAAVDLNSLKDFFRVEDIEKAIRSKVAIHKGNTKIPGVDVFEDVKATFR
;
A
#
# COMPACT_ATOMS: atom_id res chain seq x y z
N GLU A 1 30.27 36.72 -14.26
CA GLU A 1 30.13 36.95 -12.80
C GLU A 1 31.53 36.86 -12.22
N PRO A 2 32.01 37.85 -11.46
CA PRO A 2 33.41 37.91 -11.03
C PRO A 2 33.89 36.67 -10.26
N ILE A 3 33.01 36.03 -9.49
CA ILE A 3 33.33 34.79 -8.74
C ILE A 3 33.48 33.60 -9.69
N ALA A 4 32.59 33.46 -10.68
CA ALA A 4 32.65 32.38 -11.66
C ALA A 4 33.90 32.46 -12.54
N GLU A 5 34.31 33.67 -12.92
CA GLU A 5 35.55 33.90 -13.68
C GLU A 5 36.79 33.53 -12.86
N ARG A 6 36.87 33.95 -11.59
CA ARG A 6 37.94 33.53 -10.65
C ARG A 6 37.98 32.01 -10.45
N ALA A 7 36.81 31.37 -10.28
CA ALA A 7 36.72 29.93 -10.10
C ALA A 7 37.16 29.16 -11.35
N ASN A 8 36.79 29.63 -12.55
CA ASN A 8 37.17 29.00 -13.82
C ASN A 8 38.66 29.15 -14.14
N ALA A 9 39.27 30.26 -13.71
CA ALA A 9 40.70 30.52 -13.91
C ALA A 9 41.60 29.78 -12.89
N HIS A 10 41.04 29.29 -11.78
CA HIS A 10 41.81 28.60 -10.75
C HIS A 10 42.32 27.23 -11.22
N PRO A 11 43.56 26.83 -10.89
CA PRO A 11 44.06 25.48 -11.14
C PRO A 11 43.13 24.40 -10.56
N ARG A 12 42.90 23.33 -11.33
CA ARG A 12 42.01 22.23 -10.93
C ARG A 12 42.67 21.21 -10.01
N LYS A 13 44.00 21.26 -9.89
CA LYS A 13 44.80 20.41 -9.00
C LYS A 13 45.49 21.33 -8.00
N ILE A 14 45.33 21.00 -6.73
CA ILE A 14 45.99 21.67 -5.60
C ILE A 14 47.28 20.89 -5.36
N GLU A 15 48.43 21.55 -5.51
CA GLU A 15 49.74 20.90 -5.41
C GLU A 15 50.47 21.30 -4.13
N SER A 16 50.02 22.36 -3.47
CA SER A 16 50.59 22.85 -2.22
C SER A 16 49.53 23.44 -1.27
N ASP A 17 49.89 23.58 0.01
CA ASP A 17 49.04 24.23 1.01
C ASP A 17 48.81 25.71 0.71
N GLU A 18 49.73 26.37 -0.02
CA GLU A 18 49.62 27.77 -0.42
C GLU A 18 48.47 28.01 -1.42
N ASP A 19 48.13 27.00 -2.23
CA ASP A 19 47.01 27.03 -3.18
C ASP A 19 45.64 27.04 -2.46
N LEU A 20 45.59 26.68 -1.18
CA LEU A 20 44.35 26.63 -0.39
C LEU A 20 43.83 28.03 -0.03
N GLY A 21 44.71 29.04 0.06
CA GLY A 21 44.32 30.41 0.41
C GLY A 21 43.40 31.05 -0.64
N PRO A 22 43.84 31.20 -1.90
CA PRO A 22 43.03 31.75 -2.99
C PRO A 22 41.75 30.95 -3.25
N LEU A 23 41.83 29.61 -3.15
CA LEU A 23 40.66 28.75 -3.25
C LEU A 23 39.65 29.02 -2.13
N GLY A 24 40.15 29.18 -0.88
CA GLY A 24 39.33 29.50 0.28
C GLY A 24 38.57 30.81 0.10
N GLU A 25 39.21 31.85 -0.42
CA GLU A 25 38.54 33.14 -0.71
C GLU A 25 37.40 32.98 -1.72
N ILE A 26 37.62 32.27 -2.84
CA ILE A 26 36.58 32.01 -3.84
C ILE A 26 35.41 31.25 -3.20
N VAL A 27 35.70 30.24 -2.36
CA VAL A 27 34.69 29.45 -1.67
C VAL A 27 33.89 30.30 -0.68
N LEU A 28 34.55 31.19 0.08
CA LEU A 28 33.88 32.06 1.04
C LEU A 28 32.99 33.10 0.36
N ASP A 29 33.48 33.73 -0.71
CA ASP A 29 32.71 34.66 -1.53
C ASP A 29 31.47 34.00 -2.15
N ALA A 30 31.66 32.79 -2.71
CA ALA A 30 30.57 32.00 -3.27
C ALA A 30 29.53 31.62 -2.21
N LYS A 31 29.97 31.18 -1.02
CA LYS A 31 29.06 30.91 0.12
C LYS A 31 28.30 32.15 0.55
N ALA A 32 28.96 33.30 0.64
CA ALA A 32 28.33 34.55 1.03
C ALA A 32 27.29 35.03 0.01
N LEU A 33 27.61 34.96 -1.29
CA LEU A 33 26.67 35.29 -2.36
C LEU A 33 25.49 34.30 -2.39
N SER A 34 25.77 33.00 -2.33
CA SER A 34 24.73 31.96 -2.28
C SER A 34 23.77 32.16 -1.10
N LYS A 35 24.29 32.47 0.10
CA LYS A 35 23.48 32.77 1.28
C LYS A 35 22.60 34.01 1.05
N ARG A 36 23.14 35.08 0.49
CA ARG A 36 22.36 36.30 0.18
C ARG A 36 21.25 36.03 -0.81
N ILE A 37 21.54 35.31 -1.89
CA ILE A 37 20.54 34.92 -2.90
C ILE A 37 19.44 34.08 -2.27
N GLU A 38 19.79 33.06 -1.48
CA GLU A 38 18.80 32.20 -0.84
C GLU A 38 17.97 32.96 0.21
N THR A 39 18.56 33.91 0.94
CA THR A 39 17.81 34.80 1.83
C THR A 39 16.83 35.68 1.06
N ALA A 40 17.29 36.35 -0.01
CA ALA A 40 16.41 37.17 -0.84
C ALA A 40 15.27 36.34 -1.45
N ARG A 41 15.59 35.17 -2.02
CA ARG A 41 14.61 34.22 -2.53
C ARG A 41 13.58 33.82 -1.47
N LYS A 42 13.99 33.56 -0.22
CA LYS A 42 13.07 33.21 0.86
C LYS A 42 12.10 34.36 1.17
N VAL A 43 12.62 35.58 1.25
CA VAL A 43 11.80 36.78 1.50
C VAL A 43 10.79 36.99 0.37
N GLU A 44 11.23 36.93 -0.89
CA GLU A 44 10.34 37.07 -2.05
C GLU A 44 9.32 35.94 -2.15
N LYS A 45 9.70 34.71 -1.77
CA LYS A 45 8.83 33.54 -1.81
C LYS A 45 7.81 33.51 -0.65
N GLU A 46 8.12 34.15 0.47
CA GLU A 46 7.33 34.09 1.70
C GLU A 46 5.86 34.53 1.52
N PRO A 47 5.55 35.66 0.84
CA PRO A 47 4.16 36.05 0.58
C PRO A 47 3.37 35.00 -0.20
N PHE A 48 3.99 34.33 -1.17
CA PHE A 48 3.32 33.29 -1.97
C PHE A 48 3.11 32.00 -1.18
N VAL A 49 4.07 31.62 -0.33
CA VAL A 49 3.90 30.48 0.58
C VAL A 49 2.81 30.76 1.61
N LYS A 50 2.78 31.98 2.15
CA LYS A 50 1.74 32.41 3.09
C LYS A 50 0.37 32.42 2.42
N GLY A 51 0.24 33.03 1.24
CA GLY A 51 -1.00 33.03 0.47
C GLY A 51 -1.48 31.62 0.12
N GLY A 52 -0.56 30.74 -0.29
CA GLY A 52 -0.88 29.31 -0.51
C GLY A 52 -1.43 28.64 0.75
N ARG A 53 -0.78 28.85 1.91
CA ARG A 53 -1.25 28.32 3.20
C ARG A 53 -2.62 28.86 3.61
N GLU A 54 -2.91 30.13 3.33
CA GLU A 54 -4.21 30.74 3.63
C GLU A 54 -5.33 30.12 2.77
N VAL A 55 -5.06 29.89 1.48
CA VAL A 55 -5.96 29.17 0.58
C VAL A 55 -6.18 27.74 1.07
N ASP A 56 -5.10 27.01 1.34
CA ASP A 56 -5.17 25.64 1.85
C ASP A 56 -5.96 25.57 3.16
N GLN A 57 -5.71 26.49 4.10
CA GLN A 57 -6.41 26.55 5.39
C GLN A 57 -7.91 26.83 5.22
N PHE A 58 -8.31 27.59 4.20
CA PHE A 58 -9.72 27.83 3.91
C PHE A 58 -10.40 26.58 3.34
N PHE A 59 -9.75 25.88 2.40
CA PHE A 59 -10.36 24.74 1.72
C PHE A 59 -10.22 23.40 2.46
N HIS A 60 -9.15 23.18 3.22
CA HIS A 60 -8.93 21.91 3.95
C HIS A 60 -10.11 21.53 4.85
N PRO A 61 -10.70 22.41 5.69
CA PRO A 61 -11.84 22.02 6.51
C PRO A 61 -13.07 21.60 5.69
N LEU A 62 -13.23 22.14 4.48
CA LEU A 62 -14.32 21.78 3.58
C LEU A 62 -14.08 20.40 2.97
N THR A 63 -12.87 20.13 2.48
CA THR A 63 -12.51 18.82 1.92
C THR A 63 -12.48 17.76 3.01
N ASP A 64 -11.86 18.02 4.17
CA ASP A 64 -11.78 17.10 5.30
C ASP A 64 -13.16 16.65 5.81
N ARG A 65 -14.15 17.54 5.75
CA ARG A 65 -15.52 17.20 6.12
C ARG A 65 -16.16 16.28 5.08
N LEU A 66 -15.95 16.54 3.80
CA LEU A 66 -16.46 15.70 2.72
C LEU A 66 -15.78 14.33 2.73
N ASP A 67 -14.46 14.29 2.92
CA ASP A 67 -13.69 13.05 3.04
C ASP A 67 -14.19 12.22 4.22
N ARG A 68 -14.42 12.84 5.39
CA ARG A 68 -15.03 12.15 6.54
C ARG A 68 -16.42 11.59 6.24
N ILE A 69 -17.24 12.31 5.47
CA ILE A 69 -18.57 11.82 5.05
C ILE A 69 -18.39 10.59 4.17
N VAL A 70 -17.51 10.67 3.16
CA VAL A 70 -17.21 9.55 2.25
C VAL A 70 -16.71 8.35 3.07
N ASP A 71 -15.70 8.53 3.91
CA ASP A 71 -15.12 7.47 4.74
C ASP A 71 -16.18 6.75 5.59
N VAL A 72 -17.06 7.51 6.26
CA VAL A 72 -18.12 6.94 7.10
C VAL A 72 -19.10 6.12 6.27
N PHE A 73 -19.58 6.67 5.15
CA PHE A 73 -20.58 5.96 4.33
C PHE A 73 -19.98 4.79 3.54
N GLU A 74 -18.73 4.88 3.09
CA GLU A 74 -18.01 3.76 2.49
C GLU A 74 -17.73 2.65 3.50
N ALA A 75 -17.41 2.99 4.76
CA ALA A 75 -17.25 2.02 5.83
C ALA A 75 -18.56 1.29 6.15
N LEU A 76 -19.68 2.02 6.26
CA LEU A 76 -21.02 1.46 6.46
C LEU A 76 -21.41 0.55 5.29
N ALA A 77 -21.24 1.03 4.05
CA ALA A 77 -21.51 0.24 2.85
C ALA A 77 -20.64 -1.02 2.81
N SER A 78 -19.34 -0.91 3.14
CA SER A 78 -18.42 -2.04 3.20
C SER A 78 -18.85 -3.07 4.25
N SER A 79 -19.29 -2.65 5.44
CA SER A 79 -19.80 -3.54 6.48
C SER A 79 -21.03 -4.30 5.98
N TYR A 80 -22.02 -3.59 5.47
CA TYR A 80 -23.24 -4.21 4.93
C TYR A 80 -22.94 -5.19 3.80
N GLN A 81 -22.01 -4.85 2.89
CA GLN A 81 -21.63 -5.71 1.78
C GLN A 81 -20.93 -6.99 2.28
N ARG A 82 -20.10 -6.91 3.33
CA ARG A 82 -19.52 -8.10 3.99
C ARG A 82 -20.62 -8.96 4.61
N ASP A 83 -21.51 -8.37 5.41
CA ASP A 83 -22.60 -9.07 6.07
C ASP A 83 -23.54 -9.75 5.07
N LYS A 84 -23.84 -9.07 3.95
CA LYS A 84 -24.63 -9.61 2.84
C LYS A 84 -23.91 -10.78 2.17
N ALA A 85 -22.62 -10.65 1.85
CA ALA A 85 -21.85 -11.74 1.25
C ALA A 85 -21.84 -12.97 2.17
N ASP A 86 -21.64 -12.78 3.47
CA ASP A 86 -21.61 -13.86 4.45
C ASP A 86 -23.00 -14.47 4.70
N ALA A 87 -24.08 -13.69 4.63
CA ALA A 87 -25.44 -14.19 4.67
C ALA A 87 -25.79 -15.03 3.42
N GLU A 88 -25.43 -14.57 2.22
CA GLU A 88 -25.66 -15.30 0.98
C GLU A 88 -24.85 -16.60 0.92
N ARG A 89 -23.60 -16.59 1.38
CA ARG A 89 -22.79 -17.82 1.53
C ARG A 89 -23.43 -18.82 2.49
N ARG A 90 -23.94 -18.36 3.64
CA ARG A 90 -24.63 -19.22 4.61
C ARG A 90 -25.90 -19.84 4.01
N ARG A 91 -26.73 -19.03 3.35
CA ARG A 91 -27.95 -19.52 2.67
C ARG A 91 -27.62 -20.55 1.59
N ALA A 92 -26.60 -20.29 0.77
CA ALA A 92 -26.16 -21.21 -0.26
C ALA A 92 -25.64 -22.53 0.32
N ALA A 93 -24.90 -22.48 1.44
CA ALA A 93 -24.41 -23.67 2.14
C ALA A 93 -25.54 -24.48 2.79
N GLU A 94 -26.51 -23.84 3.43
CA GLU A 94 -27.70 -24.49 4.00
C GLU A 94 -28.56 -25.14 2.92
N GLU A 95 -28.77 -24.46 1.79
CA GLU A 95 -29.50 -24.97 0.63
C GLU A 95 -28.81 -26.20 0.04
N ALA A 96 -27.48 -26.14 -0.15
CA ALA A 96 -26.69 -27.27 -0.63
C ALA A 96 -26.77 -28.47 0.33
N ALA A 97 -26.64 -28.23 1.65
CA ALA A 97 -26.75 -29.29 2.65
C ALA A 97 -28.13 -29.96 2.63
N ARG A 98 -29.22 -29.18 2.51
CA ARG A 98 -30.58 -29.71 2.41
C ARG A 98 -30.75 -30.57 1.15
N LEU A 99 -30.30 -30.07 -0.01
CA LEU A 99 -30.43 -30.78 -1.27
C LEU A 99 -29.63 -32.09 -1.28
N ARG A 100 -28.42 -32.12 -0.70
CA ARG A 100 -27.65 -33.37 -0.54
C ARG A 100 -28.34 -34.37 0.40
N ALA A 101 -28.92 -33.92 1.50
CA ALA A 101 -29.66 -34.81 2.40
C ALA A 101 -30.91 -35.41 1.72
N GLU A 102 -31.59 -34.63 0.88
CA GLU A 102 -32.73 -35.11 0.10
C GLU A 102 -32.31 -36.07 -1.03
N GLU A 103 -31.21 -35.78 -1.71
CA GLU A 103 -30.58 -36.69 -2.69
C GLU A 103 -30.26 -38.03 -2.05
N GLU A 104 -29.57 -38.03 -0.90
CA GLU A 104 -29.19 -39.26 -0.20
C GLU A 104 -30.42 -40.08 0.23
N ARG A 105 -31.47 -39.40 0.71
CA ARG A 105 -32.75 -40.05 1.04
C ARG A 105 -33.38 -40.69 -0.20
N LYS A 106 -33.41 -39.98 -1.33
CA LYS A 106 -33.98 -40.47 -2.59
C LYS A 106 -33.18 -41.64 -3.18
N LEU A 107 -31.86 -41.63 -3.04
CA LEU A 107 -31.01 -42.76 -3.43
C LEU A 107 -31.29 -44.00 -2.57
N LYS A 108 -31.40 -43.85 -1.24
CA LYS A 108 -31.77 -44.96 -0.34
C LYS A 108 -33.14 -45.52 -0.70
N GLU A 109 -34.13 -44.65 -0.90
CA GLU A 109 -35.47 -45.06 -1.33
C GLU A 109 -35.47 -45.75 -2.70
N ALA A 110 -34.58 -45.39 -3.63
CA ALA A 110 -34.46 -46.04 -4.93
C ALA A 110 -33.87 -47.45 -4.82
N GLN A 111 -32.97 -47.67 -3.87
CA GLN A 111 -32.37 -48.99 -3.60
C GLN A 111 -33.37 -49.97 -2.97
N GLU A 112 -34.32 -49.48 -2.19
CA GLU A 112 -35.34 -50.31 -1.51
C GLU A 112 -36.52 -50.70 -2.41
N VAL A 113 -36.70 -50.03 -3.56
CA VAL A 113 -37.81 -50.28 -4.48
C VAL A 113 -37.53 -51.48 -5.39
N LYS A 114 -38.40 -52.50 -5.32
CA LYS A 114 -38.28 -53.71 -6.13
C LYS A 114 -38.65 -53.55 -7.61
N ARG A 115 -39.42 -52.51 -7.97
CA ARG A 115 -39.83 -52.24 -9.35
C ARG A 115 -38.81 -51.34 -10.05
N GLU A 116 -38.15 -51.89 -11.07
CA GLU A 116 -37.06 -51.23 -11.80
C GLU A 116 -37.43 -49.85 -12.34
N SER A 117 -38.59 -49.71 -13.02
CA SER A 117 -39.05 -48.42 -13.55
C SER A 117 -39.29 -47.35 -12.49
N THR A 118 -39.68 -47.77 -11.28
CA THR A 118 -39.91 -46.85 -10.15
C THR A 118 -38.59 -46.50 -9.46
N ALA A 119 -37.64 -47.44 -9.40
CA ALA A 119 -36.29 -47.20 -8.91
C ALA A 119 -35.52 -46.24 -9.83
N GLU A 120 -35.63 -46.39 -11.15
CA GLU A 120 -35.00 -45.51 -12.14
C GLU A 120 -35.51 -44.07 -12.04
N ARG A 121 -36.84 -43.88 -11.98
CA ARG A 121 -37.44 -42.55 -11.77
C ARG A 121 -36.96 -41.87 -10.47
N LYS A 122 -36.74 -42.64 -9.39
CA LYS A 122 -36.20 -42.10 -8.13
C LYS A 122 -34.70 -41.79 -8.21
N LYS A 123 -33.93 -42.54 -9.00
CA LYS A 123 -32.52 -42.21 -9.31
C LYS A 123 -32.41 -40.92 -10.12
N ASP A 124 -33.29 -40.71 -11.09
CA ASP A 124 -33.33 -39.47 -11.88
C ASP A 124 -33.70 -38.25 -11.00
N GLU A 125 -34.67 -38.41 -10.09
CA GLU A 125 -34.99 -37.38 -9.09
C GLU A 125 -33.79 -37.07 -8.20
N ALA A 126 -33.06 -38.08 -7.72
CA ALA A 126 -31.85 -37.90 -6.93
C ALA A 126 -30.73 -37.19 -7.72
N ALA A 127 -30.49 -37.60 -8.97
CA ALA A 127 -29.50 -36.97 -9.83
C ALA A 127 -29.80 -35.48 -10.06
N SER A 128 -31.08 -35.12 -10.27
CA SER A 128 -31.51 -33.72 -10.38
C SER A 128 -31.24 -32.92 -9.10
N LEU A 129 -31.49 -33.50 -7.92
CA LEU A 129 -31.18 -32.89 -6.63
C LEU A 129 -29.66 -32.70 -6.45
N GLY A 130 -28.84 -33.67 -6.86
CA GLY A 130 -27.37 -33.56 -6.83
C GLY A 130 -26.83 -32.45 -7.75
N HIS A 131 -27.44 -32.27 -8.93
CA HIS A 131 -27.09 -31.15 -9.82
C HIS A 131 -27.46 -29.79 -9.21
N GLN A 132 -28.61 -29.71 -8.53
CA GLN A 132 -29.04 -28.51 -7.81
C GLN A 132 -28.12 -28.21 -6.61
N ALA A 133 -27.71 -29.25 -5.86
CA ALA A 133 -26.78 -29.12 -4.73
C ALA A 133 -25.41 -28.59 -5.20
N THR A 134 -24.86 -29.17 -6.26
CA THR A 134 -23.60 -28.72 -6.89
C THR A 134 -23.71 -27.26 -7.34
N SER A 135 -24.83 -26.87 -7.93
CA SER A 135 -25.08 -25.48 -8.34
C SER A 135 -25.17 -24.52 -7.15
N ALA A 136 -25.72 -24.95 -6.01
CA ALA A 136 -25.74 -24.18 -4.77
C ALA A 136 -24.35 -24.05 -4.12
N GLU A 137 -23.52 -25.08 -4.22
CA GLU A 137 -22.13 -25.03 -3.75
C GLU A 137 -21.28 -24.06 -4.57
N HIS A 138 -21.45 -24.04 -5.89
CA HIS A 138 -20.78 -23.06 -6.76
C HIS A 138 -21.15 -21.63 -6.38
N ARG A 139 -22.39 -21.36 -5.94
CA ARG A 139 -22.79 -20.04 -5.41
C ARG A 139 -22.06 -19.67 -4.12
N THR A 140 -21.66 -20.65 -3.31
CA THR A 140 -20.87 -20.41 -2.08
C THR A 140 -19.45 -19.91 -2.42
N ALA A 141 -18.88 -20.39 -3.52
CA ALA A 141 -17.55 -20.00 -4.01
C ALA A 141 -17.55 -18.70 -4.84
N ALA A 142 -18.72 -18.11 -5.11
CA ALA A 142 -18.82 -16.87 -5.87
C ALA A 142 -18.11 -15.69 -5.16
N SER A 143 -17.64 -14.75 -5.96
CA SER A 143 -16.94 -13.57 -5.45
C SER A 143 -17.87 -12.68 -4.64
N ALA A 144 -17.32 -11.91 -3.68
CA ALA A 144 -18.12 -10.94 -2.92
C ALA A 144 -18.84 -9.95 -3.85
N ALA A 145 -18.18 -9.54 -4.94
CA ALA A 145 -18.77 -8.65 -5.94
C ALA A 145 -20.04 -9.23 -6.57
N GLU A 146 -20.03 -10.51 -6.95
CA GLU A 146 -21.19 -11.19 -7.56
C GLU A 146 -22.33 -11.38 -6.57
N LEU A 147 -22.02 -11.75 -5.33
CA LEU A 147 -23.02 -11.97 -4.28
C LEU A 147 -23.73 -10.68 -3.85
N THR A 148 -23.07 -9.54 -3.95
CA THR A 148 -23.54 -8.32 -3.29
C THR A 148 -23.94 -7.20 -4.24
N LYS A 149 -23.65 -7.29 -5.54
CA LYS A 149 -23.96 -6.26 -6.55
C LYS A 149 -25.44 -5.87 -6.50
N VAL A 150 -25.70 -4.57 -6.32
CA VAL A 150 -27.05 -4.00 -6.39
C VAL A 150 -27.01 -2.71 -7.21
N ARG A 151 -27.97 -2.58 -8.13
CA ARG A 151 -28.30 -1.32 -8.79
C ARG A 151 -29.43 -0.66 -8.02
N THR A 152 -29.20 0.53 -7.47
CA THR A 152 -30.24 1.28 -6.75
C THR A 152 -31.12 2.06 -7.73
N GLY A 153 -32.35 2.40 -7.31
CA GLY A 153 -33.33 3.13 -8.13
C GLY A 153 -32.85 4.50 -8.62
N ASN A 154 -31.82 5.07 -7.98
CA ASN A 154 -31.23 6.36 -8.34
C ASN A 154 -30.06 6.23 -9.33
N GLY A 155 -29.82 5.04 -9.89
CA GLY A 155 -28.74 4.82 -10.84
C GLY A 155 -27.34 4.79 -10.20
N VAL A 156 -27.23 4.47 -8.91
CA VAL A 156 -25.94 4.19 -8.24
C VAL A 156 -25.75 2.67 -8.17
N THR A 157 -24.55 2.19 -8.47
CA THR A 157 -24.19 0.77 -8.27
C THR A 157 -23.29 0.67 -7.05
N ALA A 158 -23.65 -0.18 -6.10
CA ALA A 158 -22.75 -0.60 -5.02
C ALA A 158 -22.25 -2.02 -5.31
N SER A 159 -20.93 -2.20 -5.31
CA SER A 159 -20.27 -3.50 -5.48
C SER A 159 -19.11 -3.64 -4.50
N ALA A 160 -18.94 -4.83 -3.93
CA ALA A 160 -17.77 -5.14 -3.12
C ALA A 160 -16.57 -5.47 -4.00
N THR A 161 -15.37 -5.07 -3.58
CA THR A 161 -14.10 -5.55 -4.14
C THR A 161 -13.27 -6.19 -3.04
N THR A 162 -12.67 -7.34 -3.33
CA THR A 162 -11.80 -8.04 -2.39
C THR A 162 -10.41 -7.40 -2.41
N LYS A 163 -9.92 -6.93 -1.26
CA LYS A 163 -8.53 -6.47 -1.09
C LYS A 163 -7.85 -7.31 -0.01
N TRP A 164 -6.64 -7.77 -0.29
CA TRP A 164 -5.80 -8.41 0.71
C TRP A 164 -5.20 -7.34 1.62
N ALA A 165 -5.37 -7.52 2.93
CA ALA A 165 -4.86 -6.60 3.94
C ALA A 165 -4.09 -7.39 5.00
N PHE A 166 -3.24 -6.69 5.75
CA PHE A 166 -2.44 -7.29 6.82
C PHE A 166 -2.48 -6.40 8.07
N ARG A 167 -2.12 -6.99 9.21
CA ARG A 167 -1.89 -6.29 10.47
C ARG A 167 -0.66 -6.90 11.12
N ILE A 168 0.27 -6.05 11.55
CA ILE A 168 1.44 -6.48 12.31
C ILE A 168 0.99 -6.78 13.74
N VAL A 169 1.15 -8.03 14.18
CA VAL A 169 0.80 -8.47 15.53
C VAL A 169 2.01 -8.37 16.46
N ASP A 170 3.18 -8.80 15.96
CA ASP A 170 4.47 -8.64 16.61
C ASP A 170 5.51 -8.28 15.55
N LEU A 171 6.16 -7.13 15.69
CA LEU A 171 7.18 -6.65 14.76
C LEU A 171 8.47 -7.45 14.90
N ALA A 172 8.81 -7.94 16.09
CA ALA A 172 10.06 -8.68 16.33
C ALA A 172 10.06 -10.06 15.66
N ALA A 173 8.87 -10.65 15.50
CA ALA A 173 8.69 -11.91 14.78
C ALA A 173 8.71 -11.76 13.24
N VAL A 174 8.74 -10.54 12.71
CA VAL A 174 8.78 -10.30 11.25
C VAL A 174 10.18 -10.58 10.72
N ASP A 175 10.32 -11.59 9.85
CA ASP A 175 11.58 -11.87 9.16
C ASP A 175 11.83 -10.85 8.04
N LEU A 176 12.69 -9.87 8.32
CA LEU A 176 13.08 -8.83 7.37
C LEU A 176 13.84 -9.37 6.15
N ASN A 177 14.46 -10.56 6.23
CA ASN A 177 15.19 -11.14 5.10
C ASN A 177 14.23 -11.59 3.99
N SER A 178 13.09 -12.18 4.36
CA SER A 178 12.02 -12.52 3.41
C SER A 178 11.44 -11.29 2.68
N LEU A 179 11.59 -10.09 3.27
CA LEU A 179 11.11 -8.83 2.72
C LEU A 179 12.18 -8.05 1.94
N LYS A 180 13.40 -8.60 1.82
CA LYS A 180 14.56 -7.90 1.24
C LYS A 180 14.28 -7.32 -0.14
N ASP A 181 13.58 -8.07 -0.99
CA ASP A 181 13.29 -7.67 -2.38
C ASP A 181 12.26 -6.54 -2.49
N PHE A 182 11.54 -6.25 -1.40
CA PHE A 182 10.56 -5.16 -1.32
C PHE A 182 11.15 -3.86 -0.75
N PHE A 183 12.35 -3.91 -0.17
CA PHE A 183 13.07 -2.71 0.25
C PHE A 183 13.74 -2.04 -0.93
N ARG A 184 13.58 -0.73 -1.04
CA ARG A 184 14.35 0.05 -2.00
C ARG A 184 15.78 0.22 -1.51
N VAL A 185 16.71 0.40 -2.44
CA VAL A 185 18.13 0.62 -2.11
C VAL A 185 18.29 1.83 -1.18
N GLU A 186 17.51 2.88 -1.36
CA GLU A 186 17.60 4.08 -0.52
C GLU A 186 17.21 3.81 0.94
N ASP A 187 16.29 2.88 1.19
CA ASP A 187 15.87 2.54 2.55
C ASP A 187 16.93 1.73 3.28
N ILE A 188 17.63 0.85 2.56
CA ILE A 188 18.79 0.11 3.05
C ILE A 188 19.94 1.08 3.35
N GLU A 189 20.23 2.02 2.45
CA GLU A 189 21.27 3.04 2.67
C GLU A 189 20.96 3.94 3.88
N LYS A 190 19.71 4.36 4.09
CA LYS A 190 19.32 5.13 5.28
C LYS A 190 19.61 4.36 6.56
N ALA A 191 19.30 3.07 6.59
CA ALA A 191 19.57 2.22 7.74
C ALA A 191 21.09 2.08 8.00
N ILE A 192 21.89 1.86 6.94
CA ILE A 192 23.35 1.80 7.02
C ILE A 192 23.92 3.13 7.55
N ARG A 193 23.53 4.27 6.96
CA ARG A 193 24.01 5.60 7.38
C ARG A 193 23.67 5.88 8.84
N SER A 194 22.46 5.54 9.29
CA SER A 194 22.05 5.69 10.68
C SER A 194 22.93 4.87 11.63
N LYS A 195 23.22 3.62 11.27
CA LYS A 195 24.10 2.73 12.05
C LYS A 195 25.54 3.25 12.08
N VAL A 196 26.08 3.70 10.94
CA VAL A 196 27.42 4.29 10.83
C VAL A 196 27.52 5.60 11.61
N ALA A 197 26.49 6.44 11.64
CA ALA A 197 26.51 7.68 12.42
C ALA A 197 26.62 7.43 13.95
N ILE A 198 25.99 6.36 14.44
CA ILE A 198 26.00 5.98 15.87
C ILE A 198 27.31 5.28 16.25
N HIS A 199 27.73 4.29 15.45
CA HIS A 199 28.85 3.41 15.80
C HIS A 199 30.17 3.77 15.13
N LYS A 200 30.17 4.69 14.15
CA LYS A 200 31.35 5.20 13.43
C LYS A 200 32.22 4.05 12.91
N GLY A 201 33.54 4.12 13.10
CA GLY A 201 34.49 3.09 12.69
C GLY A 201 34.31 1.72 13.36
N ASN A 202 33.48 1.60 14.40
CA ASN A 202 33.15 0.30 15.02
C ASN A 202 31.99 -0.42 14.31
N THR A 203 31.45 0.15 13.23
CA THR A 203 30.34 -0.44 12.47
C THR A 203 30.83 -1.62 11.64
N LYS A 204 30.47 -2.84 12.04
CA LYS A 204 30.70 -4.05 11.24
C LYS A 204 29.40 -4.46 10.54
N ILE A 205 29.33 -4.28 9.24
CA ILE A 205 28.23 -4.75 8.38
C ILE A 205 28.87 -5.49 7.20
N PRO A 206 28.58 -6.79 6.98
CA PRO A 206 29.08 -7.51 5.82
C PRO A 206 28.68 -6.81 4.51
N GLY A 207 29.66 -6.58 3.62
CA GLY A 207 29.44 -5.92 2.33
C GLY A 207 29.42 -4.39 2.35
N VAL A 208 29.67 -3.74 3.49
CA VAL A 208 29.80 -2.28 3.60
C VAL A 208 31.20 -1.95 4.09
N ASP A 209 31.92 -1.13 3.33
CA ASP A 209 33.20 -0.56 3.77
C ASP A 209 32.95 0.79 4.45
N VAL A 210 33.44 0.94 5.68
CA VAL A 210 33.24 2.14 6.51
C VAL A 210 34.60 2.76 6.77
N PHE A 211 34.83 3.94 6.20
CA PHE A 211 36.09 4.67 6.30
C PHE A 211 35.88 6.09 6.81
N GLU A 212 36.94 6.67 7.36
CA GLU A 212 36.99 8.08 7.73
C GLU A 212 37.39 8.90 6.49
N ASP A 213 36.53 9.83 6.11
CA ASP A 213 36.79 10.75 4.99
C ASP A 213 37.11 12.15 5.54
N VAL A 214 38.16 12.77 5.00
CA VAL A 214 38.61 14.09 5.42
C VAL A 214 38.05 15.13 4.47
N LYS A 215 37.08 15.91 4.97
CA LYS A 215 36.47 17.00 4.22
C LYS A 215 37.07 18.35 4.60
N ALA A 216 37.74 19.00 3.65
CA ALA A 216 38.18 20.38 3.80
C ALA A 216 36.98 21.32 4.01
N THR A 217 37.08 22.21 5.01
CA THR A 217 36.03 23.19 5.32
C THR A 217 36.65 24.58 5.47
N PHE A 218 36.29 25.48 4.56
CA PHE A 218 36.67 26.89 4.61
C PHE A 218 35.66 27.68 5.47
N ARG A 219 36.15 28.47 6.43
CA ARG A 219 35.37 29.32 7.34
C ARG A 219 35.79 30.77 7.24
#